data_AF-A0A7J8YY17-F1
#
_entry.id   AF-A0A7J8YY17-F1
#
_cell.length_a   1.000
_cell.length_b   1.000
_cell.length_c   1.000
_cell.angle_alpha   90.00
_cell.angle_beta   90.00
_cell.angle_gamma   90.00
#
_symmetry.space_group_name_H-M   'P 1'
#
loop_
_entity.id
_entity.type
_entity.pdbx_description
1 polymer ?
#
loop_
_entity_poly.entity_id
_entity_poly.type
_entity_poly.pdbx_seq_one_letter_code
_entity_poly.pdbx_strand_id
1 'polypeptide(L)'
;MDMMDESFWTDVDFVRQKLSPNAHSFIISKTLTERAVLEFGAQHGLDVVTVIPSFVVGPFICPKFPGSVRTSLALVLGNQSEYSFLLNFSMVHVDDVARAHIFLLEYPDAKGRYNCSSDTISLEKLSEFLGGKYPEFPIPLPESMGEIKGMKCPGLSSKKLLETGFEFKNGVEEMFDGAIQCC
;
A
#
# COMPACT_ATOMS: atom_id res chain seq x y z
N MET A 1 -9.90 13.07 -4.11
CA MET A 1 -9.73 12.56 -2.74
C MET A 1 -8.49 13.19 -2.17
N ASP A 2 -8.47 13.41 -0.86
CA ASP A 2 -7.32 14.01 -0.21
C ASP A 2 -6.12 13.07 -0.29
N MET A 3 -4.92 13.66 -0.37
CA MET A 3 -3.64 12.94 -0.34
C MET A 3 -3.00 13.19 1.02
N MET A 4 -2.60 12.13 1.72
CA MET A 4 -1.89 12.21 2.99
C MET A 4 -0.39 12.18 2.74
N ASP A 5 0.33 13.15 3.31
CA ASP A 5 1.78 13.18 3.34
C ASP A 5 2.33 12.66 4.68
N GLU A 6 3.64 12.73 4.88
CA GLU A 6 4.34 12.21 6.05
C GLU A 6 4.06 12.97 7.35
N SER A 7 3.35 14.11 7.30
CA SER A 7 2.93 14.85 8.49
C SER A 7 1.73 14.19 9.20
N PHE A 8 0.98 13.34 8.48
CA PHE A 8 -0.21 12.68 9.00
C PHE A 8 0.13 11.46 9.85
N TRP A 9 -0.47 11.39 11.03
CA TRP A 9 -0.41 10.23 11.92
C TRP A 9 -1.80 9.63 12.10
N THR A 10 -1.86 8.31 12.19
CA THR A 10 -3.11 7.63 12.48
C THR A 10 -3.62 8.00 13.88
N ASP A 11 -4.89 8.38 13.97
CA ASP A 11 -5.60 8.50 15.23
C ASP A 11 -5.88 7.10 15.79
N VAL A 12 -5.06 6.69 16.76
CA VAL A 12 -5.11 5.37 17.39
C VAL A 12 -6.40 5.15 18.18
N ASP A 13 -7.00 6.21 18.72
CA ASP A 13 -8.22 6.11 19.53
C ASP A 13 -9.43 5.96 18.62
N PHE A 14 -9.47 6.71 17.52
CA PHE A 14 -10.45 6.49 16.46
C PHE A 14 -10.40 5.06 15.93
N VAL A 15 -9.20 4.57 15.57
CA VAL A 15 -9.02 3.20 15.05
C VAL A 15 -9.47 2.15 16.07
N ARG A 16 -9.11 2.31 17.35
CA ARG A 16 -9.52 1.40 18.43
C ARG A 16 -11.04 1.32 18.59
N GLN A 17 -11.74 2.45 18.43
CA GLN A 17 -13.19 2.54 18.61
C GLN A 17 -14.00 2.12 17.38
N LYS A 18 -13.46 2.32 16.17
CA LYS A 18 -14.25 2.23 14.93
C LYS A 18 -13.95 1.04 14.04
N LEU A 19 -12.75 0.44 14.15
CA LEU A 19 -12.36 -0.69 13.31
C LEU A 19 -12.47 -2.03 14.04
N SER A 20 -12.63 -3.10 13.26
CA SER A 20 -12.69 -4.47 13.79
C SER A 20 -11.39 -4.84 14.53
N PRO A 21 -11.43 -5.77 15.50
CA PRO A 21 -10.25 -6.11 16.30
C PRO A 21 -9.00 -6.46 15.48
N ASN A 22 -9.18 -7.28 14.43
CA ASN A 22 -8.07 -7.70 13.58
C ASN A 22 -7.44 -6.52 12.81
N ALA A 23 -8.27 -5.59 12.30
CA ALA A 23 -7.79 -4.43 11.58
C ALA A 23 -7.13 -3.40 12.52
N HIS A 24 -7.73 -3.14 13.69
CA HIS A 24 -7.18 -2.14 14.61
C HIS A 24 -5.84 -2.56 15.21
N SER A 25 -5.59 -3.86 15.45
CA SER A 25 -4.36 -4.30 16.12
C SER A 25 -3.15 -4.10 15.22
N PHE A 26 -3.29 -4.39 13.93
CA PHE A 26 -2.24 -4.14 12.95
C PHE A 26 -1.94 -2.65 12.82
N ILE A 27 -2.97 -1.82 12.61
CA ILE A 27 -2.79 -0.38 12.39
C ILE A 27 -2.20 0.30 13.63
N ILE A 28 -2.72 0.01 14.82
CA ILE A 28 -2.23 0.59 16.08
C ILE A 28 -0.79 0.13 16.33
N SER A 29 -0.48 -1.17 16.19
CA SER A 29 0.88 -1.66 16.42
C SER A 29 1.90 -1.04 15.47
N LYS A 30 1.59 -0.91 14.18
CA LYS A 30 2.45 -0.25 13.20
C LYS A 30 2.67 1.23 13.54
N THR A 31 1.60 1.95 13.87
CA THR A 31 1.67 3.37 14.25
C THR A 31 2.52 3.59 15.49
N LEU A 32 2.28 2.82 16.56
CA LEU A 32 3.01 2.98 17.82
C LEU A 32 4.48 2.56 17.69
N THR A 33 4.77 1.51 16.92
CA THR A 33 6.14 1.07 16.66
C THR A 33 6.93 2.14 15.91
N GLU A 34 6.34 2.75 14.88
CA GLU A 34 7.00 3.82 14.12
C GLU A 34 7.33 5.02 15.01
N ARG A 35 6.37 5.47 15.83
CA ARG A 35 6.59 6.58 16.79
C ARG A 35 7.71 6.25 17.77
N ALA A 36 7.69 5.06 18.35
CA ALA A 36 8.69 4.62 19.32
C ALA A 36 10.10 4.55 18.70
N VAL A 37 10.23 4.03 17.48
CA VAL A 37 11.52 3.93 16.79
C VAL A 37 12.10 5.31 16.44
N LEU A 38 11.27 6.24 15.97
CA LEU A 38 11.69 7.62 15.68
C LEU A 38 12.09 8.37 16.96
N GLU A 39 11.32 8.23 18.04
CA GLU A 39 11.63 8.84 19.34
C GLU A 39 12.92 8.26 19.92
N PHE A 40 13.08 6.94 19.89
CA PHE A 40 14.29 6.27 20.36
C PHE A 40 15.52 6.73 19.58
N GLY A 41 15.41 6.84 18.25
CA GLY A 41 16.50 7.35 17.42
C GLY A 41 16.92 8.77 17.78
N ALA A 42 15.94 9.66 17.93
CA ALA A 42 16.19 11.05 18.33
C ALA A 42 16.84 11.17 19.72
N GLN A 43 16.44 10.34 20.68
CA GLN A 43 16.99 10.33 22.04
C GLN A 43 18.43 9.79 22.11
N HIS A 44 18.80 8.89 21.21
CA HIS A 44 20.09 8.19 21.25
C HIS A 44 21.06 8.64 20.14
N GLY A 45 20.72 9.67 19.37
CA GLY A 45 21.56 10.18 18.29
C GLY A 45 21.75 9.19 17.14
N LEU A 46 20.73 8.35 16.87
CA LEU A 46 20.72 7.45 15.73
C LEU A 46 20.00 8.09 14.55
N ASP A 47 20.58 7.96 13.35
CA ASP A 47 19.91 8.34 12.12
C ASP A 47 18.87 7.27 11.76
N VAL A 48 17.59 7.63 11.93
CA VAL A 48 16.47 6.73 11.73
C VAL A 48 15.58 7.27 10.61
N VAL A 49 15.31 6.39 9.64
CA VAL A 49 14.39 6.62 8.53
C VAL A 49 13.33 5.52 8.54
N THR A 50 12.07 5.89 8.37
CA THR A 50 10.96 4.95 8.22
C THR A 50 10.38 5.06 6.82
N VAL A 51 10.18 3.91 6.18
CA VAL A 51 9.54 3.81 4.87
C VAL A 51 8.14 3.25 5.08
N ILE A 52 7.13 3.99 4.62
CA ILE A 52 5.72 3.63 4.79
C ILE A 52 5.16 3.24 3.42
N PRO A 53 5.19 1.94 3.06
CA PRO A 53 4.57 1.49 1.83
C PRO A 53 3.04 1.47 1.94
N SER A 54 2.37 1.64 0.80
CA SER A 54 0.96 1.27 0.63
C SER A 54 0.83 -0.26 0.43
N PHE A 55 -0.23 -0.74 -0.23
CA PHE A 55 -0.31 -2.17 -0.53
C PHE A 55 0.85 -2.57 -1.46
N VAL A 56 1.68 -3.50 -0.97
CA VAL A 56 2.77 -4.04 -1.77
C VAL A 56 2.24 -5.12 -2.71
N VAL A 57 2.38 -4.90 -4.00
CA VAL A 57 1.90 -5.76 -5.10
C VAL A 57 3.08 -6.13 -5.99
N GLY A 58 3.04 -7.32 -6.58
CA GLY A 58 4.11 -7.83 -7.44
C GLY A 58 4.44 -9.29 -7.18
N PRO A 59 5.50 -9.81 -7.83
CA PRO A 59 5.94 -11.18 -7.64
C PRO A 59 6.40 -11.42 -6.19
N PHE A 60 6.28 -12.66 -5.72
CA PHE A 60 6.67 -13.00 -4.36
C PHE A 60 7.40 -14.34 -4.31
N ILE A 61 8.45 -14.38 -3.48
CA ILE A 61 9.28 -15.58 -3.27
C ILE A 61 8.84 -16.42 -2.07
N CYS A 62 7.87 -15.92 -1.30
CA CYS A 62 7.42 -16.55 -0.08
C CYS A 62 6.61 -17.83 -0.39
N PRO A 63 6.78 -18.92 0.38
CA PRO A 63 6.01 -20.15 0.18
C PRO A 63 4.53 -19.99 0.54
N LYS A 64 4.18 -18.92 1.25
CA LYS A 64 2.80 -18.55 1.58
C LYS A 64 2.40 -17.33 0.77
N PHE A 65 1.18 -17.35 0.28
CA PHE A 65 0.56 -16.23 -0.43
C PHE A 65 0.56 -14.98 0.47
N PRO A 66 1.32 -13.91 0.13
CA PRO A 66 1.34 -12.68 0.93
C PRO A 66 -0.04 -12.06 1.04
N GLY A 67 -0.39 -11.57 2.23
CA GLY A 67 -1.70 -11.01 2.51
C GLY A 67 -2.04 -9.80 1.63
N SER A 68 -1.07 -8.92 1.37
CA SER A 68 -1.27 -7.76 0.49
C SER A 68 -1.64 -8.20 -0.93
N VAL A 69 -0.85 -9.10 -1.52
CA VAL A 69 -1.07 -9.61 -2.89
C VAL A 69 -2.40 -10.36 -2.99
N ARG A 70 -2.76 -11.17 -1.98
CA ARG A 70 -4.07 -11.86 -1.93
C ARG A 70 -5.24 -10.87 -1.96
N THR A 71 -5.14 -9.77 -1.20
CA THR A 71 -6.16 -8.71 -1.21
C THR A 71 -6.15 -7.94 -2.53
N SER A 72 -4.98 -7.64 -3.10
CA SER A 72 -4.87 -6.97 -4.41
C SER A 72 -5.48 -7.78 -5.55
N LEU A 73 -5.33 -9.12 -5.50
CA LEU A 73 -5.91 -10.06 -6.46
C LEU A 73 -7.34 -10.48 -6.11
N ALA A 74 -8.04 -9.78 -5.22
CA ALA A 74 -9.38 -10.19 -4.79
C ALA A 74 -10.37 -10.33 -5.96
N LEU A 75 -10.32 -9.43 -6.95
CA LEU A 75 -11.17 -9.51 -8.15
C LEU A 75 -10.85 -10.76 -8.99
N VAL A 76 -9.56 -11.07 -9.17
CA VAL A 76 -9.07 -12.25 -9.91
C VAL A 76 -9.49 -13.55 -9.20
N LEU A 77 -9.37 -13.57 -7.87
CA LEU A 77 -9.68 -14.73 -7.02
C LEU A 77 -11.18 -14.86 -6.70
N GLY A 78 -12.02 -13.92 -7.12
CA GLY A 78 -13.44 -13.88 -6.78
C GLY A 78 -13.74 -13.67 -5.29
N ASN A 79 -12.78 -13.09 -4.53
CA ASN A 79 -12.89 -12.93 -3.08
C ASN A 79 -13.59 -11.62 -2.70
N GLN A 80 -14.91 -11.61 -2.82
CA GLN A 80 -15.74 -10.41 -2.61
C GLN A 80 -15.60 -9.77 -1.22
N SER A 81 -15.25 -10.53 -0.18
CA SER A 81 -15.10 -9.96 1.18
C SER A 81 -13.95 -8.95 1.29
N GLU A 82 -13.01 -8.97 0.34
CA GLU A 82 -11.85 -8.08 0.32
C GLU A 82 -12.08 -6.81 -0.52
N TYR A 83 -13.18 -6.71 -1.29
CA TYR A 83 -13.40 -5.59 -2.22
C TYR A 83 -13.48 -4.24 -1.50
N SER A 84 -13.96 -4.24 -0.25
CA SER A 84 -14.04 -3.02 0.57
C SER A 84 -12.67 -2.37 0.83
N PHE A 85 -11.56 -3.14 0.78
CA PHE A 85 -10.20 -2.61 0.91
C PHE A 85 -9.68 -1.97 -0.38
N LEU A 86 -10.35 -2.22 -1.51
CA LEU A 86 -9.90 -1.79 -2.84
C LEU A 86 -10.66 -0.56 -3.36
N LEU A 87 -11.55 0.04 -2.56
CA LEU A 87 -12.40 1.17 -2.98
C LEU A 87 -11.61 2.42 -3.43
N ASN A 88 -10.46 2.66 -2.81
CA ASN A 88 -9.44 3.61 -3.26
C ASN A 88 -8.07 2.99 -2.96
N PHE A 89 -7.61 2.19 -3.91
CA PHE A 89 -6.53 1.24 -3.72
C PHE A 89 -5.17 1.88 -4.05
N SER A 90 -4.46 2.31 -3.01
CA SER A 90 -3.07 2.75 -3.12
C SER A 90 -2.12 1.57 -3.09
N MET A 91 -1.19 1.52 -4.04
CA MET A 91 -0.28 0.40 -4.23
C MET A 91 1.15 0.84 -4.58
N VAL A 92 2.08 -0.11 -4.44
CA VAL A 92 3.48 0.03 -4.82
C VAL A 92 4.06 -1.34 -5.19
N HIS A 93 4.96 -1.35 -6.15
CA HIS A 93 5.64 -2.58 -6.56
C HIS A 93 6.65 -3.03 -5.50
N VAL A 94 6.75 -4.34 -5.25
CA VAL A 94 7.67 -4.93 -4.27
C VAL A 94 9.13 -4.50 -4.47
N ASP A 95 9.62 -4.47 -5.71
CA ASP A 95 10.99 -4.04 -6.00
C ASP A 95 11.20 -2.55 -5.77
N ASP A 96 10.16 -1.72 -5.97
CA ASP A 96 10.27 -0.29 -5.68
C ASP A 96 10.31 -0.02 -4.18
N VAL A 97 9.61 -0.83 -3.38
CA VAL A 97 9.76 -0.80 -1.91
C VAL A 97 11.20 -1.16 -1.51
N ALA A 98 11.75 -2.26 -2.06
CA ALA A 98 13.12 -2.67 -1.75
C ALA A 98 14.14 -1.59 -2.18
N ARG A 99 13.98 -1.03 -3.38
CA ARG A 99 14.79 0.07 -3.88
C ARG A 99 14.69 1.32 -3.03
N ALA A 100 13.49 1.68 -2.55
CA ALA A 100 13.32 2.85 -1.70
C ALA A 100 14.08 2.71 -0.38
N HIS A 101 14.09 1.51 0.22
CA HIS A 101 14.89 1.24 1.42
C HIS A 101 16.39 1.41 1.16
N ILE A 102 16.92 0.83 0.07
CA ILE A 102 18.34 0.95 -0.30
C ILE A 102 18.69 2.41 -0.58
N PHE A 103 17.87 3.08 -1.41
CA PHE A 103 18.08 4.46 -1.80
C PHE A 103 18.13 5.39 -0.58
N LEU A 104 17.16 5.27 0.34
CA LEU A 104 17.11 6.12 1.54
C LEU A 104 18.21 5.80 2.55
N LEU A 105 18.69 4.56 2.59
CA LEU A 105 19.84 4.20 3.41
C LEU A 105 21.13 4.87 2.91
N GLU A 106 21.28 5.03 1.60
CA GLU A 106 22.44 5.65 0.95
C GLU A 106 22.33 7.18 0.80
N TYR A 107 21.11 7.73 0.91
CA TYR A 107 20.84 9.16 0.74
C TYR A 107 21.25 9.96 2.00
N PRO A 108 22.28 10.83 1.95
CA PRO A 108 22.86 11.44 3.14
C PRO A 108 21.90 12.31 3.97
N ASP A 109 20.92 12.94 3.32
CA ASP A 109 19.96 13.84 3.97
C ASP A 109 18.64 13.15 4.36
N ALA A 110 18.59 11.81 4.27
CA ALA A 110 17.39 11.05 4.59
C ALA A 110 17.09 11.19 6.09
N LYS A 111 15.90 11.70 6.41
CA LYS A 111 15.46 11.82 7.81
C LYS A 111 13.96 11.66 8.00
N GLY A 112 13.61 10.97 9.08
CA GLY A 112 12.24 10.75 9.49
C GLY A 112 11.49 9.83 8.51
N ARG A 113 10.27 10.23 8.17
CA ARG A 113 9.30 9.38 7.47
C ARG A 113 9.33 9.59 5.96
N TYR A 114 9.12 8.54 5.17
CA TYR A 114 8.93 8.60 3.72
C TYR A 114 7.82 7.67 3.28
N ASN A 115 6.78 8.22 2.65
CA ASN A 115 5.75 7.41 2.02
C ASN A 115 6.28 6.78 0.73
N CYS A 116 5.93 5.52 0.51
CA CYS A 116 6.33 4.75 -0.67
C CYS A 116 5.08 4.12 -1.32
N SER A 117 4.38 4.94 -2.09
CA SER A 117 3.19 4.58 -2.87
C SER A 117 3.27 5.19 -4.25
N SER A 118 3.23 4.38 -5.30
CA SER A 118 3.36 4.88 -6.68
C SER A 118 2.02 5.27 -7.27
N ASP A 119 0.98 4.47 -7.02
CA ASP A 119 -0.29 4.57 -7.73
C ASP A 119 -1.47 4.50 -6.78
N THR A 120 -2.60 5.05 -7.22
CA THR A 120 -3.90 4.89 -6.55
C THR A 120 -4.98 4.74 -7.60
N ILE A 121 -5.74 3.65 -7.53
CA ILE A 121 -6.81 3.32 -8.47
C ILE A 121 -8.12 3.09 -7.72
N SER A 122 -9.26 3.47 -8.30
CA SER A 122 -10.55 3.12 -7.72
C SER A 122 -10.91 1.67 -8.04
N LEU A 123 -11.80 1.06 -7.25
CA LEU A 123 -12.24 -0.32 -7.47
C LEU A 123 -12.84 -0.51 -8.88
N GLU A 124 -13.61 0.47 -9.36
CA GLU A 124 -14.23 0.46 -10.68
C GLU A 124 -13.17 0.43 -11.79
N LYS A 125 -12.15 1.29 -11.68
CA LYS A 125 -11.04 1.35 -12.64
C LYS A 125 -10.16 0.10 -12.56
N LEU A 126 -9.99 -0.47 -11.37
CA LEU A 126 -9.26 -1.72 -11.21
C LEU A 126 -9.98 -2.89 -11.88
N SER A 127 -11.31 -2.96 -11.73
CA SER A 127 -12.16 -3.93 -12.44
C SER A 127 -12.04 -3.78 -13.97
N GLU A 128 -12.10 -2.55 -14.49
CA GLU A 128 -11.92 -2.27 -15.91
C GLU A 128 -10.53 -2.71 -16.42
N PHE A 129 -9.48 -2.32 -15.70
CA PHE A 129 -8.10 -2.68 -16.02
C PHE A 129 -7.89 -4.20 -16.06
N LEU A 130 -8.30 -4.90 -15.00
CA LEU A 130 -8.11 -6.35 -14.90
C LEU A 130 -8.98 -7.11 -15.91
N GLY A 131 -10.23 -6.70 -16.10
CA GLY A 131 -11.13 -7.35 -17.06
C GLY A 131 -10.71 -7.15 -18.51
N GLY A 132 -10.08 -6.01 -18.83
CA GLY A 132 -9.52 -5.75 -20.16
C GLY A 132 -8.23 -6.53 -20.44
N LYS A 133 -7.33 -6.62 -19.45
CA LYS A 133 -6.00 -7.24 -19.62
C LYS A 133 -6.01 -8.77 -19.45
N TYR A 134 -6.86 -9.31 -18.58
CA TYR A 134 -6.90 -10.74 -18.25
C TYR A 134 -8.31 -11.32 -18.46
N PRO A 135 -8.77 -11.45 -19.72
CA PRO A 135 -10.12 -11.90 -20.05
C PRO A 135 -10.40 -13.36 -19.66
N GLU A 136 -9.38 -14.13 -19.29
CA GLU A 136 -9.51 -15.51 -18.80
C GLU A 136 -10.09 -15.60 -17.38
N PHE A 137 -10.02 -14.53 -16.59
CA PHE A 137 -10.56 -14.52 -15.24
C PHE A 137 -11.99 -13.95 -15.21
N PRO A 138 -12.87 -14.45 -14.32
CA PRO A 138 -14.24 -13.96 -14.19
C PRO A 138 -14.29 -12.65 -13.39
N ILE A 139 -13.64 -11.60 -13.90
CA ILE A 139 -13.61 -10.28 -13.26
C ILE A 139 -15.02 -9.65 -13.36
N PRO A 140 -15.66 -9.25 -12.24
CA PRO A 140 -16.96 -8.62 -12.31
C PRO A 140 -16.86 -7.23 -12.93
N LEU A 141 -17.91 -6.80 -13.64
CA LEU A 141 -17.94 -5.54 -14.40
C LEU A 141 -17.89 -4.29 -13.50
N PRO A 142 -17.34 -3.16 -13.96
CA PRO A 142 -17.22 -1.93 -13.17
C PRO A 142 -18.56 -1.43 -12.59
N GLU A 143 -19.67 -1.62 -13.30
CA GLU A 143 -21.00 -1.18 -12.87
C GLU A 143 -21.47 -1.90 -11.60
N SER A 144 -21.00 -3.12 -11.38
CA SER A 144 -21.32 -3.91 -10.18
C SER A 144 -20.55 -3.44 -8.93
N MET A 145 -19.52 -2.60 -9.09
CA MET A 145 -18.65 -2.15 -8.00
C MET A 145 -19.27 -1.02 -7.17
N GLY A 146 -20.21 -0.25 -7.73
CA GLY A 146 -20.85 0.89 -7.06
C GLY A 146 -21.67 0.50 -5.82
N GLU A 147 -22.05 -0.76 -5.68
CA GLU A 147 -22.79 -1.29 -4.52
C GLU A 147 -21.89 -1.61 -3.32
N ILE A 148 -20.58 -1.73 -3.54
CA ILE A 148 -19.62 -2.09 -2.49
C ILE A 148 -19.44 -0.91 -1.53
N LYS A 149 -19.87 -1.12 -0.28
CA LYS A 149 -19.74 -0.14 0.80
C LYS A 149 -18.46 -0.38 1.60
N GLY A 150 -17.81 0.70 1.99
CA GLY A 150 -16.60 0.65 2.81
C GLY A 150 -15.98 2.03 2.96
N MET A 151 -14.92 2.11 3.76
CA MET A 151 -14.17 3.34 3.95
C MET A 151 -13.22 3.55 2.77
N LYS A 152 -13.37 4.65 2.04
CA LYS A 152 -12.40 5.06 1.02
C LYS A 152 -11.23 5.73 1.72
N CYS A 153 -10.12 5.01 1.83
CA CYS A 153 -8.91 5.57 2.42
C CYS A 153 -8.36 6.69 1.51
N PRO A 154 -7.84 7.80 2.06
CA PRO A 154 -7.09 8.79 1.30
C PRO A 154 -5.89 8.15 0.58
N GLY A 155 -5.45 8.77 -0.53
CA GLY A 155 -4.22 8.33 -1.19
C GLY A 155 -2.99 8.73 -0.37
N LEU A 156 -1.86 8.08 -0.60
CA LEU A 156 -0.57 8.43 0.02
C LEU A 156 0.30 9.21 -0.97
N SER A 157 0.76 10.38 -0.55
CA SER A 157 1.69 11.22 -1.31
C SER A 157 3.11 10.75 -1.07
N SER A 158 3.79 10.30 -2.13
CA SER A 158 5.24 10.00 -2.13
C SER A 158 6.08 11.19 -2.57
N LYS A 159 5.52 12.41 -2.56
CA LYS A 159 6.20 13.61 -3.08
C LYS A 159 7.57 13.82 -2.43
N LYS A 160 7.67 13.67 -1.10
CA LYS A 160 8.95 13.80 -0.38
C LYS A 160 10.00 12.80 -0.86
N LEU A 161 9.59 11.55 -1.14
CA LEU A 161 10.48 10.53 -1.69
C LEU A 161 10.90 10.88 -3.13
N LEU A 162 9.99 11.36 -3.97
CA LEU A 162 10.33 11.75 -5.34
C LEU A 162 11.27 12.97 -5.39
N GLU A 163 11.11 13.91 -4.47
CA GLU A 163 11.95 15.11 -4.37
C GLU A 163 13.41 14.81 -3.98
N THR A 164 13.72 13.61 -3.47
CA THR A 164 15.12 13.19 -3.25
C THR A 164 15.80 12.66 -4.52
N GLY A 165 15.06 12.54 -5.63
CA GLY A 165 15.52 11.94 -6.88
C GLY A 165 15.22 10.44 -7.01
N PHE A 166 14.45 9.87 -6.09
CA PHE A 166 13.95 8.51 -6.26
C PHE A 166 12.90 8.44 -7.38
N GLU A 167 12.97 7.39 -8.19
CA GLU A 167 12.01 7.12 -9.27
C GLU A 167 11.39 5.74 -9.07
N PHE A 168 10.07 5.61 -9.17
CA PHE A 168 9.41 4.31 -9.29
C PHE A 168 9.70 3.71 -10.66
N LYS A 169 10.02 2.41 -10.72
CA LYS A 169 10.39 1.74 -11.99
C LYS A 169 9.32 0.82 -12.52
N ASN A 170 8.31 0.50 -11.72
CA ASN A 170 7.26 -0.45 -12.06
C ASN A 170 5.91 0.24 -11.89
N GLY A 171 5.02 0.05 -12.86
CA GLY A 171 3.66 0.56 -12.82
C GLY A 171 2.66 -0.51 -12.38
N VAL A 172 1.38 -0.15 -12.49
CA VAL A 172 0.25 -1.04 -12.18
C VAL A 172 0.31 -2.33 -13.03
N GLU A 173 0.75 -2.24 -14.28
CA GLU A 173 0.85 -3.40 -15.16
C GLU A 173 1.82 -4.46 -14.62
N GLU A 174 3.05 -4.07 -14.33
CA GLU A 174 4.09 -4.97 -13.82
C GLU A 174 3.71 -5.56 -12.45
N MET A 175 3.05 -4.77 -11.60
CA MET A 175 2.53 -5.22 -10.31
C MET A 175 1.57 -6.40 -10.44
N PHE A 176 0.57 -6.29 -11.32
CA PHE A 176 -0.43 -7.33 -11.48
C PHE A 176 0.08 -8.51 -12.31
N ASP A 177 0.86 -8.26 -13.37
CA ASP A 177 1.45 -9.34 -14.19
C ASP A 177 2.33 -10.24 -13.32
N GLY A 178 3.25 -9.65 -12.55
CA GLY A 178 4.16 -10.41 -11.68
C GLY A 178 3.44 -11.12 -10.54
N ALA A 179 2.39 -10.53 -9.97
CA ALA A 179 1.60 -11.16 -8.92
C ALA A 179 0.81 -12.38 -9.43
N ILE A 180 0.20 -12.28 -10.61
CA ILE A 180 -0.61 -13.35 -11.21
C ILE A 180 0.29 -14.51 -11.65
N GLN A 181 1.45 -14.24 -12.25
CA GLN A 181 2.39 -15.28 -12.69
C GLN A 181 2.96 -16.12 -11.54
N CYS A 182 2.87 -15.65 -10.29
CA CYS A 182 3.28 -16.40 -9.11
C CYS A 182 2.18 -17.31 -8.52
N CYS A 183 0.95 -17.28 -9.05
CA CYS A 183 -0.20 -18.04 -8.56
C CYS A 183 -0.57 -19.18 -9.52
#